data_AF-A0A352NGK2-F1
#
_entry.id   AF-A0A352NGK2-F1
#
_cell.length_a   1.000
_cell.length_b   1.000
_cell.length_c   1.000
_cell.angle_alpha   90.00
_cell.angle_beta   90.00
_cell.angle_gamma   90.00
#
_symmetry.space_group_name_H-M   'P 1'
#
loop_
_entity.id
_entity.type
_entity.pdbx_description
1 polymer ?
#
loop_
_entity_poly.entity_id
_entity_poly.type
_entity_poly.pdbx_seq_one_letter_code
_entity_poly.pdbx_strand_id
1 'polypeptide(L)' 'SECLACLECRVTDYLKAHSIFVLQGVRAWIDPERKERRTFHANGDGTFVVDGNTINLRSLMEDKLPSGV' A
#
# COMPACT_ATOMS: atom_id res chain seq x y z
N SER A 1 0.79 -17.59 -2.96
CA SER A 1 1.08 -16.36 -2.19
C SER A 1 -0.08 -16.15 -1.24
N GLU A 2 0.17 -15.72 -0.01
CA GLU A 2 -0.86 -15.62 1.05
C GLU A 2 -1.24 -14.17 1.40
N CYS A 3 -0.47 -13.18 0.89
CA CYS A 3 -0.72 -11.76 1.10
C CYS A 3 -1.87 -11.24 0.24
N LEU A 4 -2.57 -10.20 0.73
CA LEU A 4 -3.64 -9.51 -0.01
C LEU A 4 -3.13 -8.88 -1.31
N ALA A 5 -1.95 -8.28 -1.29
CA ALA A 5 -1.33 -7.62 -2.42
C ALA A 5 0.19 -7.76 -2.39
N CYS A 6 0.82 -7.68 -3.56
CA CYS A 6 2.27 -7.68 -3.73
C CYS A 6 2.68 -6.61 -4.75
N LEU A 7 3.85 -6.02 -4.53
CA LEU A 7 4.46 -5.06 -5.44
C LEU A 7 5.83 -5.61 -5.86
N GLU A 8 6.05 -5.76 -7.16
CA GLU A 8 7.39 -6.01 -7.71
C GLU A 8 8.05 -4.67 -7.96
N CYS A 9 9.24 -4.50 -7.39
CA CYS A 9 9.97 -3.23 -7.44
C CYS A 9 11.40 -3.44 -7.93
N ARG A 10 11.93 -2.42 -8.61
CA ARG A 10 13.36 -2.29 -8.93
C ARG A 10 13.98 -1.22 -8.04
N VAL A 11 15.14 -1.50 -7.44
CA VAL A 11 15.92 -0.49 -6.73
C VAL A 11 16.47 0.51 -7.73
N THR A 12 16.16 1.79 -7.55
CA THR A 12 16.65 2.88 -8.41
C THR A 12 17.69 3.75 -7.71
N ASP A 13 17.66 3.81 -6.38
CA ASP A 13 18.64 4.57 -5.59
C ASP A 13 18.78 3.99 -4.17
N TYR A 14 19.91 4.28 -3.52
CA TYR A 14 20.20 3.92 -2.13
C TYR A 14 20.87 5.07 -1.38
N LEU A 15 20.10 5.69 -0.50
CA LEU A 15 20.54 6.76 0.39
C LEU A 15 21.25 6.15 1.61
N LYS A 16 22.52 5.77 1.41
CA LYS A 16 23.32 5.01 2.40
C LYS A 16 23.36 5.64 3.79
N ALA A 17 23.45 6.97 3.88
CA ALA A 17 23.51 7.68 5.16
C ALA A 17 22.29 7.41 6.07
N HIS A 18 21.14 7.11 5.48
CA HIS A 18 19.89 6.87 6.21
C HIS A 18 19.38 5.43 6.04
N SER A 19 20.11 4.58 5.32
CA SER A 19 19.67 3.23 4.95
C SER A 19 18.30 3.19 4.26
N ILE A 20 18.00 4.19 3.42
CA ILE A 20 16.74 4.29 2.68
C ILE A 20 16.96 3.85 1.23
N PHE A 21 16.11 2.94 0.74
CA PHE A 21 16.06 2.54 -0.67
C PHE A 21 14.93 3.24 -1.40
N VAL A 22 15.21 3.76 -2.59
CA VAL A 22 14.18 4.25 -3.51
C VAL A 22 13.81 3.13 -4.48
N LEU A 23 12.53 2.81 -4.54
CA LEU A 23 11.98 1.70 -5.30
C LEU A 23 11.04 2.20 -6.40
N GLN A 24 11.26 1.75 -7.64
CA GLN A 24 10.32 1.91 -8.74
C GLN A 24 9.42 0.69 -8.81
N GLY A 25 8.10 0.88 -8.66
CA GLY A 25 7.11 -0.17 -8.89
C GLY A 25 7.05 -0.56 -10.36
N VAL A 26 7.22 -1.84 -10.65
CA VAL A 26 7.23 -2.41 -12.03
C VAL A 26 5.95 -3.18 -12.30
N ARG A 27 5.43 -3.90 -11.30
CA ARG A 27 4.16 -4.62 -11.35
C ARG A 27 3.48 -4.61 -9.99
N ALA A 28 2.16 -4.75 -10.01
CA ALA A 28 1.35 -4.88 -8.82
C ALA A 28 0.33 -6.00 -9.01
N TRP A 29 0.08 -6.76 -7.95
CA TRP A 29 -0.96 -7.79 -7.90
C TRP A 29 -1.79 -7.62 -6.64
N ILE A 30 -3.07 -7.92 -6.75
CA ILE A 30 -3.99 -8.03 -5.63
C ILE A 30 -4.78 -9.32 -5.80
N ASP A 31 -5.04 -10.03 -4.71
CA ASP A 31 -5.95 -11.18 -4.72
C ASP A 31 -7.41 -10.66 -4.64
N PRO A 32 -8.19 -10.75 -5.74
CA PRO A 32 -9.57 -10.29 -5.73
C PRO A 32 -10.49 -11.23 -4.95
N GLU A 33 -10.15 -12.51 -4.85
CA GLU A 33 -10.98 -13.55 -4.22
C GLU A 33 -10.77 -13.62 -2.70
N ARG A 34 -9.75 -12.93 -2.17
CA ARG A 34 -9.49 -12.89 -0.74
C ARG A 34 -10.63 -12.18 0.01
N LYS A 35 -11.32 -12.95 0.86
CA LYS A 35 -12.41 -12.46 1.71
C LYS A 35 -11.93 -11.49 2.78
N GLU A 36 -10.83 -11.80 3.46
CA GLU A 36 -10.23 -10.88 4.42
C GLU A 36 -9.42 -9.82 3.66
N ARG A 37 -9.81 -8.56 3.81
CA ARG A 37 -9.21 -7.43 3.09
C ARG A 37 -8.58 -6.40 4.02
N ARG A 38 -8.78 -6.50 5.33
CA ARG A 38 -8.21 -5.57 6.30
C ARG A 38 -6.70 -5.74 6.33
N THR A 39 -5.99 -4.62 6.27
CA THR A 39 -4.56 -4.58 6.54
C THR A 39 -4.33 -4.27 8.02
N PHE A 40 -3.08 -4.32 8.44
CA PHE A 40 -2.71 -4.01 9.82
C PHE A 40 -1.53 -3.04 9.84
N HIS A 41 -1.51 -2.22 10.89
CA HIS A 41 -0.55 -1.14 11.09
C HIS A 41 0.20 -1.42 12.40
N ALA A 42 1.53 -1.43 12.34
CA ALA A 42 2.36 -1.62 13.52
C ALA A 42 2.40 -0.34 14.37
N ASN A 43 2.29 -0.49 15.69
CA ASN A 43 2.45 0.62 16.65
C ASN A 43 3.91 0.83 17.10
N GLY A 44 4.77 -0.17 16.90
CA GLY A 44 6.21 -0.11 17.25
C GLY A 44 6.58 -0.71 18.61
N ASP A 45 5.60 -1.15 19.40
CA ASP A 45 5.78 -1.78 20.72
C ASP A 45 5.41 -3.28 20.72
N GLY A 46 5.31 -3.89 19.54
CA GLY A 46 4.85 -5.27 19.35
C GLY A 46 3.34 -5.42 19.20
N THR A 47 2.57 -4.34 19.31
CA THR A 47 1.12 -4.34 19.04
C THR A 47 0.79 -3.82 17.64
N PHE A 48 -0.39 -4.22 17.14
CA PHE A 48 -0.87 -3.88 15.80
C PHE A 48 -2.33 -3.46 15.84
N VAL A 49 -2.69 -2.49 15.00
CA VAL A 49 -4.06 -2.07 14.76
C VAL A 49 -4.51 -2.66 13.43
N VAL A 50 -5.70 -3.27 13.39
CA VAL A 50 -6.32 -3.76 12.16
C VAL A 50 -7.27 -2.69 11.63
N ASP A 51 -7.34 -2.54 10.31
CA ASP A 51 -8.22 -1.56 9.66
C ASP A 51 -9.67 -1.66 10.13
N GLY A 52 -10.26 -0.47 10.32
CA GLY A 52 -11.67 -0.29 10.63
C GLY A 52 -12.51 0.00 9.37
N ASN A 53 -13.52 0.85 9.53
CA ASN A 53 -14.42 1.22 8.43
C ASN A 53 -13.75 2.17 7.43
N THR A 54 -14.04 1.98 6.15
CA THR A 54 -13.63 2.91 5.08
C THR A 54 -14.63 4.05 4.94
N ILE A 55 -14.13 5.30 4.84
CA ILE A 55 -14.93 6.47 4.53
C ILE A 55 -14.69 6.85 3.06
N ASN A 56 -15.76 7.05 2.29
CA ASN A 56 -15.67 7.46 0.89
C ASN A 56 -15.74 8.99 0.77
N LEU A 57 -14.60 9.63 0.49
CA LEU A 57 -14.46 11.08 0.26
C LEU A 57 -14.10 11.42 -1.18
N ARG A 58 -14.47 10.55 -2.13
CA ARG A 58 -14.06 10.66 -3.53
C ARG A 58 -14.45 11.98 -4.19
N SER A 59 -15.63 12.51 -3.87
CA SER A 59 -16.11 13.81 -4.40
C SER A 59 -15.19 14.98 -4.03
N LEU A 60 -14.49 14.91 -2.89
CA LEU A 60 -13.54 15.95 -2.47
C LEU A 60 -12.17 15.84 -3.17
N MET A 61 -11.96 14.79 -3.97
CA MET A 61 -10.69 14.46 -4.60
C MET A 61 -10.78 14.44 -6.13
N GLU A 62 -11.91 14.83 -6.72
CA GLU A 62 -12.16 14.73 -8.17
C GLU A 62 -11.07 15.38 -9.02
N ASP A 63 -10.49 16.50 -8.57
CA ASP A 63 -9.43 17.24 -9.25
C ASP A 63 -8.06 16.53 -9.25
N LYS A 64 -7.87 15.55 -8.36
CA LYS A 64 -6.61 14.80 -8.18
C LYS A 64 -6.67 13.38 -8.71
N LEU A 65 -7.86 12.89 -9.05
CA LEU A 65 -8.03 11.54 -9.56
C LEU A 65 -7.78 11.50 -11.07
N PRO A 66 -7.08 10.45 -11.58
CA PRO A 66 -6.92 10.27 -13.01
C PRO A 66 -8.28 10.08 -13.70
N SER A 67 -8.40 10.52 -14.95
CA SER A 67 -9.60 10.29 -15.74
C SER A 67 -9.90 8.79 -15.87
N GLY A 68 -11.14 8.39 -15.59
CA GLY A 68 -11.59 6.99 -15.66
C GLY A 68 -11.25 6.12 -14.45
N VAL A 69 -10.58 6.68 -13.43
CA VAL A 69 -10.41 6.05 -12.11
C VAL A 69 -11.50 6.53 -11.20
#